data_AF-A0A1I3CE90-F1
#
_entry.id   AF-A0A1I3CE90-F1
#
_cell.length_a   1.000
_cell.length_b   1.000
_cell.length_c   1.000
_cell.angle_alpha   90.00
_cell.angle_beta   90.00
_cell.angle_gamma   90.00
#
_symmetry.space_group_name_H-M   'P 1'
#
loop_
_entity.id
_entity.type
_entity.pdbx_description
1 polymer ?
#
loop_
_entity_poly.entity_id
_entity_poly.type
_entity_poly.pdbx_seq_one_letter_code
_entity_poly.pdbx_strand_id
1 'polypeptide(L)'
;MTHPRRANRAPRIHRQALAAGTAALLTLFALPAGAANFTPPSGCKLEMTVQNRSCTVSQHYRCSGDAPGDQWVTYFTREGATYQSRIDKETRWMESTDLRTGLVDVLEDAAEDHASFSTLARTGQDDFDFWTRSNNGERLHHVGHDELTGEKVQIDGVALEVTRFELITYSESGDVLITRKGQQFISRAQGRFYGGVETSQDWTGAREETNDSPVSFSFPGQPGFGSTTPEYDCDLQMVRGQGAGTPRQLMKESRT
;
A
#
# COMPACT_ATOMS: atom_id res chain seq x y z
N MET A 1 34.91 -45.42 77.63
CA MET A 1 36.25 -45.99 77.42
C MET A 1 36.35 -46.28 75.92
N THR A 2 37.31 -45.84 75.12
CA THR A 2 38.63 -45.27 75.42
C THR A 2 39.16 -44.70 74.09
N HIS A 3 39.77 -43.53 74.19
CA HIS A 3 40.78 -42.96 73.28
C HIS A 3 41.79 -44.00 72.71
N PRO A 4 42.47 -43.70 71.58
CA PRO A 4 43.76 -43.01 71.66
C PRO A 4 44.17 -42.08 70.49
N ARG A 5 44.99 -41.07 70.86
CA ARG A 5 46.24 -40.53 70.25
C ARG A 5 46.43 -40.59 68.72
N ARG A 6 46.88 -39.46 68.12
CA ARG A 6 48.30 -39.11 67.75
C ARG A 6 48.36 -38.09 66.57
N ALA A 7 49.29 -37.14 66.72
CA ALA A 7 50.25 -36.57 65.75
C ALA A 7 49.85 -36.18 64.29
N ASN A 8 50.30 -34.96 63.93
CA ASN A 8 50.84 -34.52 62.64
C ASN A 8 50.11 -34.91 61.34
N ARG A 9 49.47 -33.90 60.74
CA ARG A 9 49.85 -33.33 59.42
C ARG A 9 48.82 -32.27 59.04
N ALA A 10 49.30 -31.08 58.69
CA ALA A 10 48.49 -30.06 58.04
C ALA A 10 48.10 -30.51 56.62
N PRO A 11 46.80 -30.47 56.26
CA PRO A 11 46.39 -30.50 54.87
C PRO A 11 46.14 -29.08 54.36
N ARG A 12 46.58 -28.87 53.12
CA ARG A 12 46.37 -27.68 52.29
C ARG A 12 44.89 -27.29 52.27
N ILE A 13 44.57 -26.10 52.75
CA ILE A 13 43.23 -25.50 52.66
C ILE A 13 42.97 -25.16 51.20
N HIS A 14 41.98 -25.83 50.63
CA HIS A 14 41.41 -25.49 49.35
C HIS A 14 40.83 -24.06 49.40
N ARG A 15 41.38 -23.20 48.53
CA ARG A 15 40.68 -22.08 47.88
C ARG A 15 39.33 -22.61 47.35
N GLN A 16 38.21 -21.91 47.35
CA GLN A 16 37.92 -20.62 46.69
C GLN A 16 36.56 -20.14 47.26
N ALA A 17 36.55 -18.98 47.93
CA ALA A 17 36.04 -17.71 47.40
C ALA A 17 34.50 -17.65 47.26
N LEU A 18 33.88 -16.87 48.14
CA LEU A 18 32.53 -16.34 47.99
C LEU A 18 32.41 -15.67 46.61
N ALA A 19 31.54 -16.20 45.75
CA ALA A 19 31.14 -15.51 44.53
C ALA A 19 29.77 -14.87 44.74
N ALA A 20 29.78 -13.53 44.80
CA ALA A 20 28.59 -12.70 44.75
C ALA A 20 27.75 -13.06 43.52
N GLY A 21 26.48 -13.40 43.74
CA GLY A 21 25.52 -13.64 42.67
C GLY A 21 25.15 -12.33 41.98
N THR A 22 25.82 -12.02 40.88
CA THR A 22 25.41 -10.99 39.93
C THR A 22 24.17 -11.47 39.19
N ALA A 23 23.02 -10.85 39.49
CA ALA A 23 21.82 -10.95 38.66
C ALA A 23 22.12 -10.28 37.30
N ALA A 24 22.46 -11.08 36.30
CA ALA A 24 22.56 -10.61 34.93
C ALA A 24 21.14 -10.37 34.38
N LEU A 25 20.72 -9.10 34.32
CA LEU A 25 19.59 -8.70 33.49
C LEU A 25 19.92 -9.08 32.04
N LEU A 26 19.22 -10.08 31.51
CA LEU A 26 19.10 -10.31 30.08
C LEU A 26 18.24 -9.19 29.51
N THR A 27 18.85 -8.04 29.18
CA THR A 27 18.24 -7.12 28.22
C THR A 27 18.23 -7.79 26.86
N LEU A 28 17.11 -8.43 26.52
CA LEU A 28 16.78 -8.69 25.13
C LEU A 28 16.69 -7.32 24.44
N PHE A 29 17.78 -6.93 23.79
CA PHE A 29 17.69 -5.93 22.74
C PHE A 29 16.80 -6.54 21.66
N ALA A 30 15.55 -6.10 21.59
CA ALA A 30 14.78 -6.23 20.37
C ALA A 30 15.60 -5.50 19.30
N LEU A 31 16.27 -6.26 18.44
CA LEU A 31 16.84 -5.69 17.23
C LEU A 31 15.67 -4.99 16.52
N PRO A 32 15.80 -3.70 16.16
CA PRO A 32 14.79 -3.07 15.33
C PRO A 32 14.63 -3.97 14.11
N ALA A 33 13.40 -4.39 13.82
CA ALA A 33 13.10 -5.02 12.55
C ALA A 33 13.60 -4.05 11.48
N GLY A 34 14.69 -4.40 10.80
CA GLY A 34 15.29 -3.54 9.81
C GLY A 34 14.23 -3.19 8.78
N ALA A 35 14.08 -1.90 8.48
CA ALA A 35 13.24 -1.45 7.38
C ALA A 35 13.62 -2.28 6.14
N ALA A 36 12.73 -3.16 5.71
CA ALA A 36 12.95 -3.92 4.50
C ALA A 36 12.88 -2.92 3.35
N ASN A 37 13.97 -2.82 2.58
CA ASN A 37 13.92 -2.07 1.34
C ASN A 37 13.30 -2.97 0.28
N PHE A 38 12.23 -2.48 -0.33
CA PHE A 38 11.58 -3.13 -1.45
C PHE A 38 12.59 -3.27 -2.61
N THR A 39 12.69 -4.50 -3.11
CA THR A 39 13.37 -4.78 -4.37
C THR A 39 12.30 -5.22 -5.36
N PRO A 40 12.12 -4.50 -6.48
CA PRO A 40 11.13 -4.89 -7.46
C PRO A 40 11.51 -6.24 -8.12
N PRO A 41 10.58 -6.91 -8.81
CA PRO A 41 10.86 -8.17 -9.48
C PRO A 41 12.03 -8.08 -10.48
N SER A 42 12.60 -9.24 -10.84
CA SER A 42 13.68 -9.28 -11.83
C SER A 42 13.22 -8.65 -13.16
N GLY A 43 14.07 -7.81 -13.76
CA GLY A 43 13.72 -7.04 -14.95
C GLY A 43 12.97 -5.74 -14.68
N CYS A 44 12.68 -5.43 -13.41
CA CYS A 44 12.02 -4.21 -12.99
C CYS A 44 12.98 -3.25 -12.28
N LYS A 45 12.72 -1.95 -12.42
CA LYS A 45 13.48 -0.86 -11.82
C LYS A 45 12.56 0.01 -10.99
N LEU A 46 12.88 0.15 -9.71
CA LEU A 46 12.20 1.07 -8.81
C LEU A 46 12.52 2.50 -9.24
N GLU A 47 11.47 3.33 -9.37
CA GLU A 47 11.59 4.72 -9.81
C GLU A 47 11.31 5.69 -8.67
N MET A 48 10.40 5.32 -7.76
CA MET A 48 9.94 6.24 -6.73
C MET A 48 9.27 5.50 -5.57
N THR A 49 9.45 6.01 -4.36
CA THR A 49 8.71 5.63 -3.16
C THR A 49 7.86 6.82 -2.73
N VAL A 50 6.59 6.58 -2.45
CA VAL A 50 5.67 7.64 -2.00
C VAL A 50 5.07 7.22 -0.67
N GLN A 51 5.35 8.02 0.36
CA GLN A 51 4.64 7.93 1.63
C GLN A 51 3.30 8.63 1.47
N ASN A 52 2.23 7.93 1.79
CA ASN A 52 0.88 8.48 1.71
C ASN A 52 0.32 8.68 3.11
N ARG A 53 -0.75 9.47 3.18
CA ARG A 53 -1.69 9.39 4.29
C ARG A 53 -2.35 8.00 4.36
N SER A 54 -3.14 7.78 5.40
CA SER A 54 -3.80 6.49 5.69
C SER A 54 -2.83 5.32 5.90
N CYS A 55 -1.66 5.58 6.49
CA CYS A 55 -0.69 4.53 6.87
C CYS A 55 -0.33 3.59 5.73
N THR A 56 -0.15 4.14 4.52
CA THR A 56 0.36 3.39 3.39
C THR A 56 1.65 3.99 2.83
N VAL A 57 2.51 3.13 2.30
CA VAL A 57 3.63 3.53 1.44
C VAL A 57 3.54 2.77 0.14
N SER A 58 3.86 3.42 -0.96
CA SER A 58 3.74 2.88 -2.31
C SER A 58 5.07 2.88 -3.05
N GLN A 59 5.37 1.76 -3.69
CA GLN A 59 6.59 1.54 -4.47
C GLN A 59 6.25 1.55 -5.94
N HIS A 60 6.73 2.55 -6.69
CA HIS A 60 6.42 2.77 -8.10
C HIS A 60 7.62 2.37 -8.95
N TYR A 61 7.41 1.45 -9.88
CA TYR A 61 8.47 0.84 -10.67
C TYR A 61 8.01 0.51 -12.09
N ARG A 62 8.97 0.25 -12.98
CA ARG A 62 8.72 -0.15 -14.36
C ARG A 62 9.50 -1.41 -14.70
N CYS A 63 8.96 -2.26 -15.55
CA CYS A 63 9.61 -3.48 -15.98
C CYS A 63 9.95 -3.43 -17.47
N SER A 64 11.14 -3.91 -17.85
CA SER A 64 11.61 -3.88 -19.24
C SER A 64 10.86 -4.85 -20.16
N GLY A 65 10.11 -5.79 -19.58
CA GLY A 65 9.29 -6.75 -20.32
C GLY A 65 7.89 -6.24 -20.68
N ASP A 66 7.44 -5.13 -20.10
CA ASP A 66 6.10 -4.62 -20.32
C ASP A 66 6.00 -3.71 -21.56
N ALA A 67 4.77 -3.36 -21.94
CA ALA A 67 4.54 -2.41 -23.00
C ALA A 67 5.11 -1.02 -22.65
N PRO A 68 5.62 -0.25 -23.63
CA PRO A 68 6.16 1.08 -23.36
C PRO A 68 5.13 2.00 -22.69
N GLY A 69 5.49 2.52 -21.52
CA GLY A 69 4.66 3.41 -20.72
C GLY A 69 3.95 2.72 -19.56
N ASP A 70 3.92 1.40 -19.52
CA ASP A 70 3.40 0.64 -18.38
C ASP A 70 4.17 0.95 -17.10
N GLN A 71 3.43 0.98 -16.00
CA GLN A 71 3.89 1.32 -14.66
C GLN A 71 3.26 0.37 -13.66
N TRP A 72 4.06 -0.05 -12.69
CA TRP A 72 3.60 -0.82 -11.56
C TRP A 72 3.65 0.00 -10.29
N VAL A 73 2.73 -0.29 -9.39
CA VAL A 73 2.76 0.15 -8.01
C VAL A 73 2.53 -1.04 -7.08
N THR A 74 3.23 -1.09 -5.96
CA THR A 74 2.91 -2.01 -4.86
C THR A 74 2.72 -1.21 -3.57
N TYR A 75 1.59 -1.41 -2.91
CA TYR A 75 1.20 -0.74 -1.67
C TYR A 75 1.53 -1.61 -0.47
N PHE A 76 2.05 -0.97 0.57
CA PHE A 76 2.41 -1.58 1.84
C PHE A 76 1.67 -0.89 2.97
N THR A 77 1.19 -1.69 3.92
CA THR A 77 0.75 -1.25 5.26
C THR A 77 1.77 -1.73 6.30
N ARG A 78 1.50 -1.51 7.59
CA ARG A 78 2.32 -2.08 8.67
C ARG A 78 2.39 -3.61 8.66
N GLU A 79 1.41 -4.27 8.06
CA GLU A 79 1.38 -5.73 7.93
C GLU A 79 2.14 -6.24 6.70
N GLY A 80 2.70 -5.36 5.86
CA GLY A 80 3.42 -5.71 4.64
C GLY A 80 2.66 -5.36 3.37
N ALA A 81 3.04 -5.98 2.26
CA ALA A 81 2.43 -5.73 0.96
C ALA A 81 0.95 -6.15 0.94
N THR A 82 0.08 -5.30 0.41
CA THR A 82 -1.38 -5.54 0.42
C THR A 82 -1.98 -5.58 -0.98
N TYR A 83 -1.49 -4.72 -1.87
CA TYR A 83 -2.06 -4.55 -3.19
C TYR A 83 -0.97 -4.22 -4.21
N GLN A 84 -1.16 -4.68 -5.44
CA GLN A 84 -0.31 -4.36 -6.57
C GLN A 84 -1.18 -3.99 -7.76
N SER A 85 -0.75 -3.01 -8.56
CA SER A 85 -1.48 -2.62 -9.76
C SER A 85 -0.52 -2.25 -10.89
N ARG A 86 -0.92 -2.57 -12.12
CA ARG A 86 -0.30 -2.11 -13.36
C ARG A 86 -1.25 -1.15 -14.06
N ILE A 87 -0.69 -0.02 -14.48
CA ILE A 87 -1.35 0.91 -15.39
C ILE A 87 -0.55 1.04 -16.68
N ASP A 88 -1.22 1.39 -17.77
CA ASP A 88 -0.54 1.73 -19.03
C ASP A 88 -0.23 3.23 -19.12
N LYS A 89 0.24 3.67 -20.30
CA LYS A 89 0.57 5.08 -20.57
C LYS A 89 -0.63 6.05 -20.49
N GLU A 90 -1.85 5.55 -20.69
CA GLU A 90 -3.09 6.32 -20.56
C GLU A 90 -3.68 6.21 -19.15
N THR A 91 -2.93 5.61 -18.22
CA THR A 91 -3.30 5.37 -16.82
C THR A 91 -4.48 4.41 -16.62
N ARG A 92 -4.79 3.59 -17.63
CA ARG A 92 -5.84 2.58 -17.56
C ARG A 92 -5.44 1.47 -16.61
N TRP A 93 -6.38 0.97 -15.82
CA TRP A 93 -6.14 -0.06 -14.80
C TRP A 93 -5.99 -1.45 -15.43
N MET A 94 -4.85 -1.68 -16.08
CA MET A 94 -4.60 -2.90 -16.84
C MET A 94 -4.70 -4.15 -15.97
N GLU A 95 -4.20 -4.07 -14.74
CA GLU A 95 -4.19 -5.17 -13.80
C GLU A 95 -4.16 -4.67 -12.36
N SER A 96 -4.84 -5.41 -11.48
CA SER A 96 -5.00 -5.10 -10.08
C SER A 96 -5.03 -6.39 -9.28
N THR A 97 -4.13 -6.54 -8.31
CA THR A 97 -3.98 -7.77 -7.51
C THR A 97 -4.06 -7.47 -6.02
N ASP A 98 -4.99 -8.12 -5.34
CA ASP A 98 -4.97 -8.22 -3.88
C ASP A 98 -3.97 -9.31 -3.47
N LEU A 99 -2.86 -8.90 -2.86
CA LEU A 99 -1.76 -9.79 -2.51
C LEU A 99 -2.06 -10.70 -1.31
N ARG A 100 -3.15 -10.44 -0.58
CA ARG A 100 -3.59 -11.24 0.57
C ARG A 100 -4.55 -12.34 0.15
N THR A 101 -5.39 -12.09 -0.85
CA THR A 101 -6.39 -13.05 -1.34
C THR A 101 -5.95 -13.78 -2.62
N GLY A 102 -5.03 -13.20 -3.39
CA GLY A 102 -4.63 -13.68 -4.71
C GLY A 102 -5.66 -13.38 -5.80
N LEU A 103 -6.64 -12.52 -5.51
CA LEU A 103 -7.59 -12.04 -6.50
C LEU A 103 -6.89 -11.10 -7.47
N VAL A 104 -7.14 -11.30 -8.76
CA VAL A 104 -6.59 -10.48 -9.84
C VAL A 104 -7.74 -10.00 -10.72
N ASP A 105 -7.87 -8.69 -10.86
CA ASP A 105 -8.77 -8.03 -11.80
C ASP A 105 -7.96 -7.47 -12.97
N VAL A 106 -8.43 -7.71 -14.19
CA VAL A 106 -7.82 -7.19 -15.42
C VAL A 106 -8.81 -6.36 -16.20
N LEU A 107 -8.32 -5.31 -16.88
CA LEU A 107 -9.11 -4.54 -17.83
C LEU A 107 -9.55 -5.43 -18.99
N GLU A 108 -10.83 -5.37 -19.37
CA GLU A 108 -11.29 -6.00 -20.60
C GLU A 108 -10.91 -5.12 -21.81
N ASP A 109 -10.42 -5.73 -22.88
CA ASP A 109 -10.00 -5.00 -24.09
C ASP A 109 -11.15 -4.18 -24.71
N ALA A 110 -12.37 -4.74 -24.69
CA ALA A 110 -13.57 -4.08 -25.16
C ALA A 110 -14.16 -3.17 -24.07
N ALA A 111 -14.30 -1.89 -24.39
CA ALA A 111 -14.96 -0.88 -23.57
C ALA A 111 -15.77 0.05 -24.48
N GLU A 112 -16.81 0.68 -23.94
CA GLU A 112 -17.48 1.79 -24.63
C GLU A 112 -16.56 3.00 -24.67
N ASP A 113 -15.92 3.31 -23.52
CA ASP A 113 -14.85 4.29 -23.44
C ASP A 113 -13.80 3.91 -22.39
N HIS A 114 -12.54 3.84 -22.81
CA HIS A 114 -11.44 3.60 -21.88
C HIS A 114 -10.99 4.93 -21.28
N ALA A 115 -10.69 4.95 -19.98
CA ALA A 115 -10.06 6.11 -19.34
C ALA A 115 -8.81 6.58 -20.13
N SER A 116 -8.65 7.89 -20.26
CA SER A 116 -7.63 8.52 -21.10
C SER A 116 -6.95 9.70 -20.40
N PHE A 117 -5.77 9.42 -19.84
CA PHE A 117 -4.90 10.46 -19.27
C PHE A 117 -4.61 11.58 -20.27
N SER A 118 -4.38 11.24 -21.54
CA SER A 118 -4.08 12.25 -22.56
C SER A 118 -5.28 13.13 -22.89
N THR A 119 -6.50 12.62 -22.80
CA THR A 119 -7.74 13.41 -22.91
C THR A 119 -7.85 14.34 -21.71
N LEU A 120 -7.87 13.83 -20.48
CA LEU A 120 -7.92 14.63 -19.25
C LEU A 120 -6.86 15.75 -19.26
N ALA A 121 -5.62 15.40 -19.58
CA ALA A 121 -4.50 16.32 -19.63
C ALA A 121 -4.71 17.46 -20.64
N ARG A 122 -5.38 17.20 -21.75
CA ARG A 122 -5.57 18.15 -22.87
C ARG A 122 -6.81 19.02 -22.70
N THR A 123 -7.92 18.42 -22.28
CA THR A 123 -9.25 19.05 -22.25
C THR A 123 -9.64 19.51 -20.85
N GLY A 124 -9.04 18.92 -19.81
CA GLY A 124 -9.45 19.11 -18.42
C GLY A 124 -10.58 18.19 -17.97
N GLN A 125 -11.06 17.29 -18.81
CA GLN A 125 -12.14 16.34 -18.51
C GLN A 125 -11.92 15.04 -19.27
N ASP A 126 -12.15 13.91 -18.61
CA ASP A 126 -12.19 12.59 -19.23
C ASP A 126 -13.38 11.81 -18.65
N ASP A 127 -14.22 11.26 -19.52
CA ASP A 127 -15.29 10.36 -19.13
C ASP A 127 -14.85 8.93 -19.46
N PHE A 128 -15.37 7.93 -18.75
CA PHE A 128 -15.01 6.53 -19.00
C PHE A 128 -16.17 5.58 -18.73
N ASP A 129 -16.20 4.49 -19.49
CA ASP A 129 -17.16 3.39 -19.43
C ASP A 129 -16.46 2.09 -19.87
N PHE A 130 -15.96 1.34 -18.90
CA PHE A 130 -15.15 0.14 -19.15
C PHE A 130 -15.47 -1.01 -18.21
N TRP A 131 -15.01 -2.20 -18.58
CA TRP A 131 -15.22 -3.42 -17.81
C TRP A 131 -13.90 -3.96 -17.28
N THR A 132 -13.95 -4.53 -16.07
CA THR A 132 -12.89 -5.39 -15.56
C THR A 132 -13.40 -6.80 -15.35
N ARG A 133 -12.48 -7.76 -15.38
CA ARG A 133 -12.76 -9.16 -15.10
C ARG A 133 -11.79 -9.72 -14.09
N SER A 134 -12.34 -10.36 -13.07
CA SER A 134 -11.58 -11.05 -12.05
C SER A 134 -11.19 -12.47 -12.48
N ASN A 135 -10.10 -13.00 -11.90
CA ASN A 135 -9.65 -14.37 -12.11
C ASN A 135 -10.63 -15.43 -11.56
N ASN A 136 -11.62 -15.02 -10.77
CA ASN A 136 -12.73 -15.87 -10.31
C ASN A 136 -13.95 -15.83 -11.27
N GLY A 137 -13.89 -15.03 -12.34
CA GLY A 137 -14.94 -14.89 -13.35
C GLY A 137 -15.87 -13.70 -13.17
N GLU A 138 -15.84 -13.02 -12.02
CA GLU A 138 -16.63 -11.81 -11.77
C GLU A 138 -16.29 -10.72 -12.79
N ARG A 139 -17.30 -9.98 -13.23
CA ARG A 139 -17.14 -8.79 -14.07
C ARG A 139 -17.76 -7.60 -13.40
N LEU A 140 -17.04 -6.48 -13.49
CA LEU A 140 -17.45 -5.21 -12.92
C LEU A 140 -17.46 -4.16 -14.02
N HIS A 141 -18.53 -3.37 -14.06
CA HIS A 141 -18.70 -2.27 -15.00
C HIS A 141 -18.41 -0.95 -14.30
N HIS A 142 -17.50 -0.16 -14.82
CA HIS A 142 -17.06 1.09 -14.23
C HIS A 142 -17.47 2.24 -15.13
N VAL A 143 -18.28 3.15 -14.60
CA VAL A 143 -18.74 4.34 -15.31
C VAL A 143 -18.44 5.57 -14.45
N GLY A 144 -17.86 6.59 -15.06
CA GLY A 144 -17.46 7.77 -14.31
C GLY A 144 -16.75 8.81 -15.14
N HIS A 145 -16.12 9.74 -14.45
CA HIS A 145 -15.34 10.79 -15.05
C HIS A 145 -14.29 11.36 -14.09
N ASP A 146 -13.26 11.96 -14.67
CA ASP A 146 -12.23 12.77 -14.02
C ASP A 146 -12.25 14.20 -14.58
N GLU A 147 -12.09 15.20 -13.71
CA GLU A 147 -12.05 16.62 -14.06
C GLU A 147 -10.83 17.29 -13.43
N LEU A 148 -10.07 18.08 -14.18
CA LEU A 148 -9.05 18.98 -13.62
C LEU A 148 -9.70 20.22 -13.00
N THR A 149 -9.40 20.50 -11.73
CA THR A 149 -9.94 21.69 -11.04
C THR A 149 -9.24 22.99 -11.47
N GLY A 150 -8.11 22.87 -12.17
CA GLY A 150 -7.20 23.97 -12.48
C GLY A 150 -6.22 24.33 -11.35
N GLU A 151 -6.39 23.75 -10.15
CA GLU A 151 -5.47 23.95 -9.03
C GLU A 151 -4.18 23.15 -9.22
N LYS A 152 -3.06 23.76 -8.83
CA LYS A 152 -1.72 23.16 -8.84
C LYS A 152 -1.10 23.24 -7.47
N VAL A 153 -0.51 22.15 -7.03
CA VAL A 153 0.15 22.04 -5.73
C VAL A 153 1.58 21.51 -5.90
N GLN A 154 2.41 21.76 -4.90
CA GLN A 154 3.75 21.20 -4.78
C GLN A 154 3.80 20.37 -3.52
N ILE A 155 4.02 19.06 -3.65
CA ILE A 155 4.17 18.14 -2.52
C ILE A 155 5.57 17.56 -2.60
N ASP A 156 6.40 17.88 -1.61
CA ASP A 156 7.80 17.44 -1.55
C ASP A 156 8.60 17.71 -2.85
N GLY A 157 8.37 18.88 -3.44
CA GLY A 157 9.01 19.31 -4.69
C GLY A 157 8.44 18.69 -5.97
N VAL A 158 7.42 17.83 -5.87
CA VAL A 158 6.71 17.27 -7.03
C VAL A 158 5.49 18.13 -7.36
N ALA A 159 5.46 18.63 -8.59
CA ALA A 159 4.35 19.43 -9.10
C ALA A 159 3.18 18.53 -9.47
N LEU A 160 2.02 18.81 -8.88
CA LEU A 160 0.81 18.03 -9.06
C LEU A 160 -0.37 18.95 -9.45
N GLU A 161 -1.29 18.41 -10.23
CA GLU A 161 -2.56 19.05 -10.57
C GLU A 161 -3.70 18.33 -9.85
N VAL A 162 -4.63 19.10 -9.30
CA VAL A 162 -5.75 18.56 -8.52
C VAL A 162 -6.89 18.19 -9.47
N THR A 163 -7.48 17.02 -9.25
CA THR A 163 -8.65 16.53 -9.99
C THR A 163 -9.87 16.40 -9.08
N ARG A 164 -11.05 16.23 -9.66
CA ARG A 164 -12.22 15.65 -9.02
C ARG A 164 -12.67 14.45 -9.84
N PHE A 165 -13.31 13.49 -9.18
CA PHE A 165 -13.84 12.34 -9.88
C PHE A 165 -15.17 11.91 -9.28
N GLU A 166 -15.98 11.25 -10.12
CA GLU A 166 -17.09 10.40 -9.71
C GLU A 166 -17.00 9.06 -10.45
N LEU A 167 -17.25 7.97 -9.73
CA LEU A 167 -17.19 6.61 -10.25
C LEU A 167 -18.34 5.81 -9.65
N ILE A 168 -19.07 5.10 -10.50
CA ILE A 168 -20.02 4.07 -10.11
C ILE A 168 -19.51 2.74 -10.64
N THR A 169 -19.50 1.73 -9.78
CA THR A 169 -19.25 0.35 -10.23
C THR A 169 -20.52 -0.46 -10.11
N TYR A 170 -20.86 -1.14 -11.20
CA TYR A 170 -21.99 -2.04 -11.31
C TYR A 170 -21.54 -3.49 -11.38
N SER A 171 -22.42 -4.40 -10.95
CA SER A 171 -22.32 -5.82 -11.28
C SER A 171 -22.57 -6.06 -12.76
N GLU A 172 -22.28 -7.27 -13.25
CA GLU A 172 -22.65 -7.69 -14.60
C GLU A 172 -24.17 -7.62 -14.88
N SER A 173 -25.02 -7.73 -13.85
CA SER A 173 -26.48 -7.58 -13.96
C SER A 173 -26.95 -6.12 -14.01
N GLY A 174 -26.07 -5.15 -13.77
CA GLY A 174 -26.39 -3.72 -13.72
C GLY A 174 -26.80 -3.20 -12.34
N ASP A 175 -26.61 -3.99 -11.28
CA ASP A 175 -26.86 -3.54 -9.91
C ASP A 175 -25.70 -2.64 -9.44
N VAL A 176 -26.02 -1.53 -8.77
CA VAL A 176 -24.99 -0.64 -8.20
C VAL A 176 -24.33 -1.33 -7.01
N LEU A 177 -23.01 -1.51 -7.07
CA LEU A 177 -22.22 -2.13 -6.01
C LEU A 177 -21.55 -1.09 -5.12
N ILE A 178 -20.95 -0.06 -5.72
CA ILE A 178 -20.29 1.02 -5.01
C ILE A 178 -20.35 2.31 -5.82
N THR A 179 -20.52 3.43 -5.12
CA THR A 179 -20.32 4.78 -5.65
C THR A 179 -19.16 5.42 -4.93
N ARG A 180 -18.29 6.10 -5.68
CA ARG A 180 -17.11 6.78 -5.17
C ARG A 180 -17.05 8.16 -5.76
N LYS A 181 -16.65 9.13 -4.96
CA LYS A 181 -16.37 10.49 -5.42
C LYS A 181 -15.30 11.12 -4.57
N GLY A 182 -14.53 12.02 -5.14
CA GLY A 182 -13.47 12.65 -4.40
C GLY A 182 -12.53 13.47 -5.25
N GLN A 183 -11.31 13.53 -4.78
CA GLN A 183 -10.21 14.29 -5.34
C GLN A 183 -8.99 13.37 -5.44
N GLN A 184 -8.27 13.48 -6.54
CA GLN A 184 -6.97 12.83 -6.75
C GLN A 184 -5.97 13.86 -7.30
N PHE A 185 -4.71 13.48 -7.39
CA PHE A 185 -3.68 14.33 -8.00
C PHE A 185 -3.15 13.68 -9.26
N ILE A 186 -2.85 14.45 -10.30
CA ILE A 186 -2.06 13.96 -11.43
C ILE A 186 -0.67 14.56 -11.44
N SER A 187 0.28 13.79 -11.95
CA SER A 187 1.60 14.28 -12.36
C SER A 187 1.77 14.04 -13.85
N ARG A 188 1.84 15.11 -14.63
CA ARG A 188 2.13 15.03 -16.07
C ARG A 188 3.54 14.51 -16.34
N ALA A 189 4.49 14.88 -15.47
CA ALA A 189 5.88 14.47 -15.62
C ALA A 189 6.07 12.96 -15.39
N GLN A 190 5.28 12.39 -14.50
CA GLN A 190 5.33 10.96 -14.17
C GLN A 190 4.28 10.14 -14.93
N GLY A 191 3.28 10.80 -15.54
CA GLY A 191 2.21 10.18 -16.32
C GLY A 191 1.34 9.27 -15.47
N ARG A 192 0.87 9.76 -14.30
CA ARG A 192 0.06 8.97 -13.37
C ARG A 192 -0.79 9.81 -12.42
N PHE A 193 -1.76 9.15 -11.79
CA PHE A 193 -2.54 9.65 -10.67
C PHE A 193 -1.94 9.23 -9.31
N TYR A 194 -2.16 10.06 -8.29
CA TYR A 194 -1.96 9.75 -6.88
C TYR A 194 -3.29 9.87 -6.13
N GLY A 195 -3.42 9.08 -5.07
CA GLY A 195 -4.58 9.13 -4.20
C GLY A 195 -4.78 10.51 -3.60
N GLY A 196 -6.01 10.78 -3.14
CA GLY A 196 -6.37 12.01 -2.45
C GLY A 196 -7.44 11.70 -1.43
N VAL A 197 -8.39 12.61 -1.24
CA VAL A 197 -9.53 12.39 -0.35
C VAL A 197 -10.71 11.86 -1.16
N GLU A 198 -11.34 10.77 -0.70
CA GLU A 198 -12.56 10.27 -1.31
C GLU A 198 -13.58 9.81 -0.28
N THR A 199 -14.84 9.79 -0.72
CA THR A 199 -15.96 9.15 -0.04
C THR A 199 -16.45 8.01 -0.91
N SER A 200 -16.63 6.84 -0.30
CA SER A 200 -17.28 5.70 -0.92
C SER A 200 -18.61 5.39 -0.22
N GLN A 201 -19.55 4.84 -0.97
CA GLN A 201 -20.78 4.28 -0.44
C GLN A 201 -21.07 2.95 -1.14
N ASP A 202 -21.21 1.87 -0.37
CA ASP A 202 -21.56 0.55 -0.89
C ASP A 202 -23.07 0.39 -1.10
N TRP A 203 -23.46 -0.75 -1.69
CA TRP A 203 -24.85 -1.11 -1.97
C TRP A 203 -25.74 -1.22 -0.71
N THR A 204 -25.16 -1.43 0.48
CA THR A 204 -25.88 -1.43 1.76
C THR A 204 -26.14 -0.01 2.27
N GLY A 205 -25.47 0.98 1.70
CA GLY A 205 -25.48 2.38 2.13
C GLY A 205 -24.43 2.71 3.19
N ALA A 206 -23.55 1.76 3.54
CA ALA A 206 -22.40 2.03 4.40
C ALA A 206 -21.46 3.01 3.69
N ARG A 207 -20.93 3.97 4.45
CA ARG A 207 -20.05 5.03 3.94
C ARG A 207 -18.68 4.96 4.57
N GLU A 208 -17.67 5.21 3.75
CA GLU A 208 -16.29 5.35 4.19
C GLU A 208 -15.69 6.64 3.62
N GLU A 209 -14.79 7.25 4.39
CA GLU A 209 -13.98 8.38 3.96
C GLU A 209 -12.51 8.02 4.13
N THR A 210 -11.74 8.11 3.06
CA THR A 210 -10.29 7.84 3.08
C THR A 210 -9.50 9.07 2.66
N ASN A 211 -8.22 9.07 3.02
CA ASN A 211 -7.28 10.08 2.55
C ASN A 211 -5.95 9.42 2.24
N ASP A 212 -5.70 9.18 0.96
CA ASP A 212 -4.48 8.56 0.45
C ASP A 212 -3.57 9.60 -0.23
N SER A 213 -3.70 10.88 0.16
CA SER A 213 -2.87 11.96 -0.37
C SER A 213 -1.38 11.67 -0.18
N PRO A 214 -0.54 11.91 -1.19
CA PRO A 214 0.91 11.78 -1.02
C PRO A 214 1.42 12.81 -0.02
N VAL A 215 2.42 12.44 0.77
CA VAL A 215 3.05 13.30 1.79
C VAL A 215 4.50 13.57 1.45
N SER A 216 5.24 12.55 1.03
CA SER A 216 6.63 12.69 0.59
C SER A 216 6.96 11.74 -0.55
N PHE A 217 7.98 12.13 -1.33
CA PHE A 217 8.45 11.45 -2.51
C PHE A 217 9.95 11.20 -2.39
N SER A 218 10.37 9.94 -2.44
CA SER A 218 11.79 9.57 -2.45
C SER A 218 12.17 8.97 -3.79
N PHE A 219 13.27 9.45 -4.37
CA PHE A 219 13.83 9.03 -5.65
C PHE A 219 15.17 8.30 -5.48
N PRO A 220 15.71 7.63 -6.54
CA PRO A 220 16.95 6.88 -6.42
C PRO A 220 18.10 7.69 -5.80
N GLY A 221 18.72 7.13 -4.76
CA GLY A 221 19.81 7.77 -4.02
C GLY A 221 19.38 8.70 -2.89
N GLN A 222 18.07 8.95 -2.72
CA GLN A 222 17.54 9.73 -1.60
C GLN A 222 17.20 8.83 -0.40
N PRO A 223 17.21 9.37 0.83
CA PRO A 223 16.68 8.68 2.01
C PRO A 223 15.22 8.28 1.80
N GLY A 224 14.79 7.14 2.36
CA GLY A 224 13.42 6.64 2.24
C GLY A 224 13.13 5.87 0.95
N PHE A 225 13.98 5.97 -0.08
CA PHE A 225 13.81 5.21 -1.32
C PHE A 225 13.87 3.69 -1.07
N GLY A 226 12.78 3.01 -1.43
CA GLY A 226 12.54 1.59 -1.18
C GLY A 226 11.91 1.26 0.17
N SER A 227 11.71 2.22 1.09
CA SER A 227 11.17 1.93 2.42
C SER A 227 9.75 1.36 2.34
N THR A 228 9.52 0.16 2.90
CA THR A 228 8.18 -0.45 2.98
C THR A 228 7.45 -0.11 4.27
N THR A 229 7.98 0.80 5.10
CA THR A 229 7.35 1.18 6.36
C THR A 229 6.53 2.45 6.16
N PRO A 230 5.20 2.42 6.36
CA PRO A 230 4.40 3.63 6.34
C PRO A 230 4.69 4.51 7.56
N GLU A 231 4.76 5.82 7.34
CA GLU A 231 5.19 6.78 8.38
C GLU A 231 4.07 7.73 8.83
N TYR A 232 3.01 7.89 8.04
CA TYR A 232 1.99 8.93 8.26
C TYR A 232 0.61 8.37 8.58
N ASP A 233 -0.10 9.04 9.50
CA ASP A 233 -1.48 8.75 9.92
C ASP A 233 -1.72 7.31 10.45
N CYS A 234 -0.66 6.60 10.83
CA CYS A 234 -0.72 5.24 11.33
C CYS A 234 -1.47 5.12 12.67
N ASP A 235 -1.36 6.09 13.56
CA ASP A 235 -2.02 6.00 14.87
C ASP A 235 -3.49 6.46 14.81
N LEU A 236 -3.87 7.19 13.76
CA LEU A 236 -5.26 7.61 13.52
C LEU A 236 -6.16 6.45 13.07
N GLN A 237 -5.58 5.37 12.53
CA GLN A 237 -6.34 4.16 12.16
C GLN A 237 -6.81 3.35 13.37
N MET A 238 -6.21 3.52 14.56
CA MET A 238 -6.61 2.80 15.78
C MET A 238 -7.96 3.30 16.35
N VAL A 239 -8.40 4.51 16.00
CA VAL A 239 -9.67 5.09 16.46
C VAL A 239 -10.85 4.75 15.53
N ARG A 240 -10.57 4.32 14.29
CA ARG A 240 -11.58 3.80 13.34
C ARG A 240 -11.70 2.27 13.36
N GLY A 241 -11.19 1.65 14.43
CA GLY A 241 -11.23 0.21 14.64
C GLY A 241 -12.59 -0.30 15.09
N GLN A 242 -13.54 -0.42 14.16
CA GLN A 242 -14.47 -1.56 13.99
C GLN A 242 -15.10 -1.42 12.59
N GLY A 243 -14.48 -1.97 11.54
CA GLY A 243 -15.14 -2.14 10.24
C GLY A 243 -14.38 -1.73 8.97
N ALA A 244 -13.11 -1.34 9.03
CA ALA A 244 -12.34 -1.04 7.82
C ALA A 244 -11.94 -2.33 7.05
N GLY A 245 -12.84 -2.86 6.22
CA GLY A 245 -12.42 -3.61 5.05
C GLY A 245 -11.73 -2.62 4.13
N THR A 246 -10.43 -2.73 3.81
CA THR A 246 -9.95 -3.34 2.55
C THR A 246 -11.02 -3.41 1.44
N PRO A 247 -10.66 -3.32 0.14
CA PRO A 247 -11.54 -3.70 -0.98
C PRO A 247 -12.28 -5.05 -0.82
N ARG A 248 -11.90 -5.85 0.18
CA ARG A 248 -12.66 -6.91 0.88
C ARG A 248 -14.18 -6.86 0.81
N GLN A 249 -14.82 -5.69 0.76
CA GLN A 249 -16.28 -5.61 0.79
C GLN A 249 -16.96 -5.90 -0.56
N LEU A 250 -16.25 -5.77 -1.70
CA LEU A 250 -16.84 -6.11 -3.01
C LEU A 250 -16.92 -7.62 -3.26
N MET A 251 -16.10 -8.41 -2.56
CA MET A 251 -15.87 -9.82 -2.90
C MET A 251 -16.59 -10.84 -2.01
N LYS A 252 -17.24 -10.42 -0.92
CA LYS A 252 -17.70 -11.36 0.12
C LYS A 252 -19.21 -11.59 0.20
N GLU A 253 -20.04 -10.84 -0.51
CA GLU A 253 -21.50 -10.87 -0.28
C GLU A 253 -22.36 -11.16 -1.51
N SER A 254 -21.79 -11.60 -2.64
CA SER A 254 -22.52 -12.26 -3.73
C SER A 254 -22.92 -13.72 -3.42
N ARG A 255 -22.99 -14.08 -2.13
CA ARG A 255 -23.56 -15.33 -1.63
C ARG A 255 -24.71 -15.04 -0.66
N THR A 256 -25.83 -14.60 -1.23
CA THR A 256 -27.18 -15.13 -0.99
C THR A 256 -28.11 -14.68 -2.10
#